data_AF-A0A0N8P2G6-F1
#
_entry.id   AF-A0A0N8P2G6-F1
#
_cell.length_a   1.000
_cell.length_b   1.000
_cell.length_c   1.000
_cell.angle_alpha   90.00
_cell.angle_beta   90.00
_cell.angle_gamma   90.00
#
_symmetry.space_group_name_H-M   'P 1'
#
loop_
_entity.id
_entity.type
_entity.pdbx_description
1 polymer ?
#
loop_
_entity_poly.entity_id
_entity_poly.type
_entity_poly.pdbx_seq_one_letter_code
_entity_poly.pdbx_strand_id
1 'polypeptide(L)' 'LKIIWWDSQGACLFSKRLERGRFVWPAAKEGKINLTPAQLAMLLEGIDWRMPQRTWRPTQTG' A
#
# COMPACT_ATOMS: atom_id res chain seq x y z
N LEU A 1 5.85 -3.52 -3.47
CA LEU A 1 5.93 -3.40 -2.00
C LEU A 1 6.36 -4.74 -1.42
N LYS A 2 7.31 -4.75 -0.49
CA LYS A 2 7.69 -5.94 0.28
C LYS A 2 7.41 -5.64 1.76
N ILE A 3 6.72 -6.54 2.45
CA ILE A 3 6.42 -6.45 3.89
C ILE A 3 6.97 -7.71 4.54
N ILE A 4 7.79 -7.54 5.57
CA ILE A 4 8.30 -8.64 6.40
C ILE A 4 7.68 -8.47 7.78
N TRP A 5 7.11 -9.54 8.33
CA TRP A 5 6.61 -9.57 9.70
C TRP A 5 6.96 -10.90 10.37
N TRP A 6 6.99 -10.90 11.70
CA TRP A 6 7.19 -12.09 12.52
C TRP A 6 5.85 -12.59 13.05
N ASP A 7 5.55 -13.87 12.91
CA ASP A 7 4.25 -14.46 13.29
C ASP A 7 4.32 -15.30 14.59
N SER A 8 5.36 -15.08 15.40
CA SER A 8 5.79 -15.86 16.58
C SER A 8 6.61 -17.11 16.28
N GLN A 9 6.44 -17.74 15.11
CA GLN A 9 7.16 -18.96 14.73
C GLN A 9 8.23 -18.72 13.65
N GLY A 10 8.02 -17.71 12.81
CA GLY A 10 8.92 -17.38 11.73
C GLY A 10 8.70 -16.00 11.14
N ALA A 11 9.55 -15.65 10.19
CA ALA A 11 9.40 -14.45 9.37
C ALA A 11 8.59 -14.78 8.12
N CYS A 12 7.52 -14.04 7.88
CA CYS A 12 6.75 -14.10 6.65
C CYS A 12 7.11 -12.92 5.74
N LEU A 13 7.21 -13.17 4.44
CA LEU A 13 7.40 -12.15 3.41
C LEU A 13 6.17 -12.06 2.52
N PHE A 14 5.57 -10.88 2.46
CA PHE A 14 4.56 -10.53 1.49
C PHE A 14 5.19 -9.63 0.43
N SER A 15 4.99 -9.98 -0.85
CA SER A 15 5.49 -9.21 -1.98
C SER A 15 4.34 -8.94 -2.94
N LYS A 16 4.06 -7.66 -3.21
CA LYS A 16 3.04 -7.23 -4.17
C LYS A 16 3.63 -6.27 -5.19
N ARG A 17 3.29 -6.50 -6.46
CA ARG A 17 3.45 -5.56 -7.57
C ARG A 17 2.07 -5.14 -8.03
N LEU A 18 1.89 -3.86 -8.36
CA LEU A 18 0.68 -3.39 -9.01
C LEU A 18 0.85 -3.58 -10.51
N GLU A 19 -0.19 -4.09 -11.18
CA GLU A 19 -0.21 -4.17 -12.64
C GLU A 19 -0.21 -2.78 -13.29
N ARG A 20 -0.86 -1.80 -12.63
CA ARG A 20 -0.94 -0.40 -13.07
C ARG A 20 -0.87 0.54 -11.87
N GLY A 21 -0.37 1.76 -12.07
CA GLY A 21 -0.24 2.77 -11.02
C GLY A 21 1.01 2.57 -10.15
N ARG A 22 0.99 3.13 -8.95
CA ARG A 22 2.13 3.08 -8.01
C ARG A 22 1.67 3.02 -6.56
N PHE A 23 2.52 2.49 -5.69
CA PHE A 23 2.32 2.60 -4.25
C PHE A 23 2.53 4.04 -3.80
N VAL A 24 1.62 4.57 -2.97
CA VAL A 24 1.78 5.87 -2.34
C VAL A 24 2.28 5.65 -0.93
N TRP A 25 3.59 5.71 -0.74
CA TRP A 25 4.17 5.67 0.59
C TRP A 25 4.09 7.07 1.22
N PRO A 26 3.58 7.21 2.44
CA PRO A 26 3.52 8.49 3.13
C PRO A 26 4.96 8.93 3.48
N ALA A 27 5.19 10.23 3.55
CA ALA A 27 6.40 10.73 4.15
C ALA A 27 6.37 10.41 5.65
N ALA A 28 7.09 9.37 6.07
CA ALA A 28 7.26 9.04 7.48
C ALA A 28 8.22 10.07 8.09
N LYS A 29 7.70 11.06 8.84
CA LYS A 29 8.55 12.07 9.50
C LYS A 29 9.61 11.44 10.42
N GLU A 30 9.27 10.30 11.03
CA GLU A 30 10.11 9.60 12.00
C GLU A 30 10.54 8.20 11.52
N GLY A 31 10.47 7.95 10.20
CA GLY A 31 10.84 6.66 9.61
C GLY A 31 9.89 5.48 9.91
N LYS A 32 8.85 5.69 10.72
CA LYS A 32 7.78 4.73 11.02
C LYS A 32 6.41 5.38 10.82
N ILE A 33 5.44 4.56 10.45
CA ILE A 33 4.04 4.96 10.30
C ILE A 33 3.14 3.93 10.95
N ASN A 34 2.09 4.39 11.63
CA ASN A 34 1.02 3.53 12.11
C ASN A 34 -0.08 3.50 11.05
N LEU A 35 -0.50 2.30 10.65
CA LEU A 35 -1.57 2.11 9.67
C LEU A 35 -2.69 1.29 10.30
N THR A 36 -3.93 1.74 10.09
CA THR A 36 -5.10 0.88 10.33
C THR A 36 -5.17 -0.22 9.27
N PRO A 37 -5.92 -1.31 9.50
CA PRO A 37 -6.12 -2.34 8.48
C PRO A 37 -6.66 -1.78 7.16
N ALA A 38 -7.56 -0.79 7.23
CA ALA A 38 -8.10 -0.11 6.05
C ALA A 38 -7.03 0.70 5.30
N GLN A 39 -6.16 1.42 6.01
CA GLN A 39 -5.05 2.16 5.39
C GLN A 39 -4.03 1.23 4.73
N LEU A 40 -3.76 0.07 5.35
CA LEU A 40 -2.95 -0.96 4.72
C LEU A 40 -3.61 -1.51 3.45
N ALA A 41 -4.91 -1.80 3.47
CA ALA A 41 -5.63 -2.25 2.27
C ALA A 41 -5.56 -1.21 1.14
N MET A 42 -5.82 0.07 1.44
CA MET A 42 -5.69 1.19 0.49
C MET A 42 -4.28 1.27 -0.11
N LEU A 43 -3.23 1.15 0.71
CA LEU A 43 -1.85 1.11 0.24
C LEU A 43 -1.63 -0.02 -0.76
N LEU A 44 -2.09 -1.22 -0.41
CA LEU A 44 -1.92 -2.42 -1.22
C LEU A 44 -2.68 -2.31 -2.55
N GLU A 45 -3.70 -1.47 -2.64
CA GLU A 45 -4.42 -1.16 -3.89
C GLU A 45 -3.83 0.05 -4.66
N GLY A 46 -2.82 0.73 -4.12
CA GLY A 46 -2.27 1.94 -4.75
C GLY A 46 -3.20 3.16 -4.65
N ILE A 47 -3.97 3.25 -3.56
CA ILE A 47 -4.84 4.37 -3.21
C ILE A 47 -4.10 5.26 -2.19
N ASP A 48 -4.07 6.58 -2.41
CA ASP A 48 -3.57 7.52 -1.39
C ASP A 48 -4.58 7.63 -0.26
N TRP A 49 -4.30 7.09 0.92
CA TRP A 49 -5.23 7.13 2.05
C TRP A 49 -5.40 8.54 2.66
N ARG A 50 -4.53 9.51 2.34
CA ARG A 50 -4.68 10.91 2.79
C ARG A 50 -5.69 11.65 1.92
N MET A 51 -5.88 11.17 0.69
CA MET A 51 -6.83 11.69 -0.28
C MET A 51 -7.28 10.53 -1.17
N PRO A 52 -8.33 9.77 -0.77
CA PRO A 52 -8.67 8.43 -1.28
C PRO A 52 -8.96 8.46 -2.78
N GLN A 53 -7.88 8.37 -3.55
CA GLN A 53 -7.85 8.44 -4.99
C GLN A 53 -6.90 7.36 -5.49
N ARG A 54 -7.36 6.59 -6.48
CA ARG A 54 -6.52 5.59 -7.13
C ARG A 54 -5.42 6.30 -7.92
N THR A 55 -4.19 5.81 -7.81
CA THR A 55 -3.05 6.31 -8.60
C THR A 55 -3.20 6.05 -10.10
N TRP A 56 -4.07 5.10 -10.47
CA TRP A 56 -4.43 4.83 -11.84
C TRP A 56 -5.95 4.79 -11.99
N ARG A 57 -6.46 5.45 -13.04
CA ARG A 57 -7.86 5.42 -13.42
C ARG A 57 -7.97 4.78 -14.82
N PRO A 58 -8.89 3.83 -15.04
CA PRO A 58 -9.17 3.34 -16.38
C PRO A 58 -9.67 4.48 -17.24
N THR A 59 -9.16 4.58 -18.46
CA THR A 59 -9.78 5.41 -19.50
C THR A 59 -11.16 4.82 -19.78
N GLN A 60 -12.22 5.62 -19.62
CA GLN A 60 -13.55 5.22 -20.08
C GLN A 60 -13.46 4.99 -21.60
N THR A 61 -13.82 3.79 -22.03
CA THR A 61 -14.14 3.53 -23.43
C THR A 61 -15.51 4.16 -23.69
N GLY A 62 -15.53 5.25 -24.46
CA GLY A 62 -16.75 5.85 -24.97
C GLY A 62 -17.40 5.02 -26.07
#